data_AF-A0A7S3DYZ5-F1
#
_entry.id   AF-A0A7S3DYZ5-F1
#
_cell.length_a   1.000
_cell.length_b   1.000
_cell.length_c   1.000
_cell.angle_alpha   90.00
_cell.angle_beta   90.00
_cell.angle_gamma   90.00
#
_symmetry.space_group_name_H-M   'P 1'
#
loop_
_entity.id
_entity.type
_entity.pdbx_description
1 polymer ?
#
loop_
_entity_poly.entity_id
_entity_poly.type
_entity_poly.pdbx_seq_one_letter_code
_entity_poly.pdbx_strand_id
1 'polypeptide(L)'
;EVPYPRIVEYKQKPNQPVKAKEGKGTLIFKEFSVDDGDPYYPVPNPANRDLYEKYRELAEKEQGVLFVGRLASYKYFNMDQAILNALELFDAWKAEGKL
;
A
#
# COMPACT_ATOMS: atom_id res chain seq x y z
N GLU A 1 7.60 21.58 19.66
CA GLU A 1 7.67 20.66 18.51
C GLU A 1 6.26 20.41 17.99
N VAL A 2 6.06 20.16 16.69
CA VAL A 2 4.72 19.90 16.11
C VAL A 2 4.54 18.39 15.97
N PRO A 3 3.49 17.77 16.56
CA PRO A 3 3.39 16.31 16.69
C PRO A 3 2.91 15.58 15.43
N TYR A 4 2.59 16.30 14.34
CA TYR A 4 2.08 15.73 13.09
C TYR A 4 2.95 16.19 11.91
N PRO A 5 3.34 15.29 10.98
CA PRO A 5 4.18 15.67 9.85
C PRO A 5 3.40 16.42 8.76
N ARG A 6 2.07 16.22 8.66
CA ARG A 6 1.26 16.89 7.63
C ARG A 6 -0.19 17.13 8.03
N ILE A 7 -0.79 18.12 7.36
CA ILE A 7 -2.23 18.38 7.34
C ILE A 7 -2.70 18.26 5.89
N VAL A 8 -3.77 17.51 5.65
CA VAL A 8 -4.42 17.40 4.35
C VAL A 8 -5.75 18.14 4.39
N GLU A 9 -5.93 19.11 3.49
CA GLU A 9 -7.24 19.73 3.26
C GLU A 9 -7.89 19.11 2.02
N TYR A 10 -8.98 18.36 2.21
CA TYR A 10 -9.58 17.56 1.13
C TYR A 10 -10.19 18.42 0.01
N LYS A 11 -10.66 19.63 0.34
CA LYS A 11 -11.24 20.56 -0.64
C LYS A 11 -10.25 20.95 -1.75
N GLN A 12 -8.96 20.99 -1.43
CA GLN A 12 -7.90 21.36 -2.35
C GLN A 12 -7.41 20.19 -3.23
N LYS A 13 -7.91 18.97 -3.00
CA LYS A 13 -7.51 17.82 -3.82
C LYS A 13 -7.99 17.98 -5.28
N PRO A 14 -7.25 17.41 -6.24
CA PRO A 14 -7.73 17.31 -7.61
C PRO A 14 -9.08 16.57 -7.69
N ASN A 15 -9.86 16.85 -8.74
CA ASN A 15 -11.11 16.17 -9.05
C ASN A 15 -12.22 16.31 -8.00
N GLN A 16 -12.15 17.32 -7.12
CA GLN A 16 -13.24 17.64 -6.21
C GLN A 16 -14.44 18.25 -6.97
N PRO A 17 -15.69 17.86 -6.65
CA PRO A 17 -16.88 18.45 -7.25
C PRO A 17 -16.94 19.97 -7.02
N VAL A 18 -17.50 20.71 -7.99
CA VAL A 18 -17.65 22.18 -7.90
C VAL A 18 -18.36 22.58 -6.59
N LYS A 19 -19.44 21.89 -6.25
CA LYS A 19 -20.19 22.10 -5.00
C LYS A 19 -19.32 21.96 -3.75
N ALA A 20 -18.34 21.05 -3.75
CA ALA A 20 -17.44 20.86 -2.61
C ALA A 20 -16.45 22.04 -2.48
N LYS A 21 -16.01 22.63 -3.60
CA LYS A 21 -15.12 23.79 -3.59
C LYS A 21 -15.83 25.08 -3.14
N GLU A 22 -17.04 25.30 -3.64
CA GLU A 22 -17.85 26.49 -3.34
C GLU A 22 -18.56 26.43 -1.98
N GLY A 23 -18.73 25.23 -1.42
CA GLY A 23 -19.35 25.04 -0.11
C GLY A 23 -18.62 25.78 1.01
N LYS A 24 -19.37 26.25 2.01
CA LYS A 24 -18.80 26.86 3.22
C LYS A 24 -18.16 25.80 4.11
N GLY A 25 -16.98 26.09 4.67
CA GLY A 25 -16.23 25.17 5.55
C GLY A 25 -15.39 24.13 4.79
N THR A 26 -14.51 23.42 5.49
CA THR A 26 -13.59 22.44 4.89
C THR A 26 -13.28 21.32 5.87
N LEU A 27 -12.89 20.15 5.36
CA LEU A 27 -12.40 19.04 6.19
C LEU A 27 -10.88 19.00 6.09
N ILE A 28 -10.24 19.07 7.25
CA ILE A 28 -8.80 18.84 7.40
C ILE A 28 -8.55 17.53 8.14
N PHE A 29 -7.46 16.86 7.77
CA PHE A 29 -6.97 15.65 8.43
C PHE A 29 -5.52 15.85 8.83
N LYS A 30 -5.20 15.55 10.10
CA LYS A 30 -3.84 15.58 10.63
C LYS A 30 -3.37 14.15 10.79
N GLU A 31 -2.15 13.88 10.36
CA GLU A 31 -1.57 12.56 10.45
C GLU A 31 -0.62 12.44 11.62
N PHE A 32 -0.56 11.25 12.21
CA PHE A 32 0.33 10.95 13.31
C PHE A 32 1.03 9.63 12.99
N SER A 33 2.36 9.64 13.03
CA SER A 33 3.14 8.42 12.87
C SER A 33 3.10 7.63 14.18
N VAL A 34 2.71 6.37 14.08
CA VAL A 34 2.63 5.43 15.21
C VAL A 34 3.35 4.14 14.83
N ASP A 35 3.86 3.41 15.83
CA ASP A 35 4.50 2.11 15.68
C ASP A 35 3.54 0.94 15.98
N ASP A 36 2.29 1.24 16.37
CA ASP A 36 1.20 0.29 16.58
C ASP A 36 0.00 0.55 15.64
N GLY A 37 -0.87 -0.46 15.51
CA GLY A 37 -2.08 -0.38 14.69
C GLY A 37 -1.94 -0.96 13.28
N ASP A 38 -2.69 -0.40 12.33
CA ASP A 38 -2.79 -0.94 10.97
C ASP A 38 -1.48 -0.76 10.17
N PRO A 39 -1.01 -1.80 9.46
CA PRO A 39 0.27 -1.76 8.75
C PRO A 39 0.17 -0.96 7.44
N TYR A 40 0.53 0.33 7.46
CA TYR A 40 0.51 1.16 6.26
C TYR A 40 1.80 1.10 5.44
N TYR A 41 2.96 1.04 6.10
CA TYR A 41 4.28 1.17 5.45
C TYR A 41 5.24 0.08 5.95
N PRO A 42 5.96 -0.61 5.05
CA PRO A 42 7.05 -1.47 5.46
C PRO A 42 8.20 -0.62 6.03
N VAL A 43 8.97 -1.19 6.95
CA VAL A 43 10.17 -0.56 7.52
C VAL A 43 11.39 -1.31 6.97
N PRO A 44 12.08 -0.77 5.94
CA PRO A 44 13.21 -1.45 5.32
C PRO A 44 14.43 -1.41 6.25
N ASN A 45 14.79 -2.57 6.78
CA ASN A 45 16.03 -2.78 7.53
C ASN A 45 16.48 -4.24 7.37
N PRO A 46 17.74 -4.57 7.71
CA PRO A 46 18.25 -5.94 7.57
C PRO A 46 17.42 -6.99 8.31
N ALA A 47 17.04 -6.75 9.56
CA ALA A 47 16.28 -7.70 10.36
C ALA A 47 14.90 -8.02 9.76
N ASN A 48 14.19 -7.00 9.27
CA ASN A 48 12.89 -7.15 8.61
C ASN A 48 13.01 -7.81 7.24
N ARG A 49 14.11 -7.57 6.52
CA ARG A 49 14.41 -8.26 5.26
C ARG A 49 14.64 -9.75 5.51
N ASP A 50 15.47 -10.09 6.49
CA ASP A 50 15.75 -11.49 6.84
C ASP A 50 14.49 -12.23 7.30
N LEU A 51 13.58 -11.53 8.00
CA LEU A 51 12.27 -12.08 8.37
C LEU A 51 11.36 -12.27 7.16
N TYR A 52 11.29 -11.28 6.26
CA TYR A 52 10.50 -11.36 5.03
C TYR A 52 10.95 -12.54 4.15
N GLU A 53 12.26 -12.76 3.99
CA GLU A 53 12.78 -13.86 3.18
C GLU A 53 12.28 -15.23 3.68
N LYS A 54 12.21 -15.43 5.00
CA LYS A 54 11.63 -16.65 5.59
C LYS A 54 10.16 -16.82 5.23
N TYR A 55 9.38 -15.74 5.25
CA TYR A 55 7.97 -15.78 4.85
C TYR A 55 7.80 -15.97 3.35
N ARG A 56 8.72 -15.44 2.53
CA ARG A 56 8.71 -15.66 1.07
C ARG A 56 8.90 -17.15 0.75
N GLU A 57 9.86 -17.81 1.39
CA GLU A 57 10.08 -19.25 1.23
C GLU A 57 8.87 -20.10 1.66
N LEU A 58 8.10 -19.64 2.65
CA LEU A 58 6.85 -20.30 3.05
C LEU A 58 5.74 -20.05 2.02
N ALA A 59 5.60 -18.81 1.55
CA ALA A 59 4.62 -18.43 0.55
C ALA A 59 4.81 -19.19 -0.77
N GLU A 60 6.06 -19.42 -1.20
CA GLU A 60 6.39 -20.21 -2.40
C GLU A 60 5.96 -21.69 -2.31
N LYS A 61 5.80 -22.22 -1.08
CA LYS A 61 5.38 -23.60 -0.84
C LYS A 61 3.86 -23.76 -0.71
N GLU A 62 3.13 -22.66 -0.54
CA GLU A 62 1.69 -22.68 -0.33
C GLU A 62 0.97 -22.91 -1.66
N GLN A 63 0.24 -24.03 -1.76
CA GLN A 63 -0.42 -24.42 -3.00
C GLN A 63 -1.78 -23.73 -3.16
N GLY A 64 -2.06 -23.24 -4.37
CA GLY A 64 -3.35 -22.62 -4.68
C GLY A 64 -3.53 -21.21 -4.11
N VAL A 65 -2.48 -20.62 -3.52
CA VAL A 65 -2.49 -19.26 -2.98
C VAL A 65 -1.47 -18.41 -3.72
N LEU A 66 -1.89 -17.22 -4.16
CA LEU A 66 -1.00 -16.21 -4.72
C LEU A 66 -0.92 -14.99 -3.81
N PHE A 67 0.31 -14.58 -3.51
CA PHE A 67 0.60 -13.44 -2.65
C PHE A 67 0.94 -12.21 -3.52
N VAL A 68 0.14 -11.15 -3.40
CA VAL A 68 0.23 -9.97 -4.28
C VAL A 68 0.05 -8.65 -3.52
N GLY A 69 0.70 -7.60 -4.00
CA GLY A 69 0.58 -6.25 -3.45
C GLY A 69 1.51 -5.94 -2.29
N ARG A 70 1.37 -4.73 -1.74
CA ARG A 70 2.30 -4.11 -0.78
C ARG A 70 2.53 -4.94 0.48
N LEU A 71 1.45 -5.41 1.12
CA LEU A 71 1.56 -6.16 2.37
C LEU A 71 2.11 -7.55 2.15
N ALA A 72 1.64 -8.23 1.10
CA ALA A 72 2.06 -9.59 0.78
C ALA A 72 3.53 -9.67 0.34
N SER A 73 4.02 -8.67 -0.39
CA SER A 73 5.40 -8.60 -0.88
C SER A 73 6.36 -7.80 0.00
N TYR A 74 5.89 -7.24 1.12
CA TYR A 74 6.64 -6.37 2.02
C TYR A 74 7.38 -5.23 1.29
N LYS A 75 6.73 -4.62 0.29
CA LYS A 75 7.30 -3.56 -0.56
C LYS A 75 6.47 -2.29 -0.50
N TYR A 76 7.16 -1.16 -0.54
CA TYR A 76 6.48 0.13 -0.71
C TYR A 76 6.01 0.25 -2.16
N PHE A 77 4.70 0.30 -2.38
CA PHE A 77 4.08 0.52 -3.69
C PHE A 77 3.22 1.77 -3.69
N ASN A 78 3.35 2.56 -4.76
CA ASN A 78 2.29 3.47 -5.20
C ASN A 78 1.15 2.67 -5.87
N MET A 79 0.01 3.32 -6.12
CA MET A 79 -1.18 2.65 -6.66
C MET A 79 -0.94 2.02 -8.04
N ASP A 80 -0.24 2.72 -8.93
CA ASP A 80 0.13 2.25 -10.27
C ASP A 80 1.03 1.01 -10.21
N GLN A 81 2.01 0.99 -9.29
CA GLN A 81 2.89 -0.16 -9.09
C GLN A 81 2.14 -1.36 -8.54
N ALA A 82 1.15 -1.15 -7.66
CA ALA A 82 0.30 -2.23 -7.16
C ALA A 82 -0.57 -2.82 -8.28
N ILE A 83 -1.10 -1.98 -9.18
CA ILE A 83 -1.86 -2.44 -10.35
C ILE A 83 -0.95 -3.24 -11.29
N LEU A 84 0.24 -2.70 -11.61
CA LEU A 84 1.20 -3.40 -12.46
C LEU A 84 1.60 -4.75 -11.87
N ASN A 85 1.90 -4.80 -10.57
CA ASN A 85 2.25 -6.03 -9.87
C ASN A 85 1.15 -7.11 -9.98
N ALA A 86 -0.11 -6.71 -9.89
CA ALA A 86 -1.22 -7.64 -10.05
C ALA A 86 -1.36 -8.15 -11.49
N LEU A 87 -1.18 -7.28 -12.48
CA LEU A 87 -1.24 -7.66 -13.90
C LEU A 87 -0.08 -8.60 -14.29
N GLU A 88 1.15 -8.27 -13.88
CA GLU A 88 2.33 -9.12 -14.14
C GLU A 88 2.18 -10.50 -13.51
N LEU A 89 1.67 -10.57 -12.27
CA LEU A 89 1.42 -11.84 -11.59
C LEU A 89 0.35 -12.67 -12.31
N PHE A 90 -0.73 -12.03 -12.77
CA PHE A 90 -1.78 -12.69 -13.53
C PHE A 90 -1.27 -13.24 -14.87
N ASP A 91 -0.52 -12.44 -15.62
CA ASP A 91 0.05 -12.84 -16.91
C ASP A 91 1.03 -14.00 -16.76
N ALA A 92 1.88 -13.97 -15.73
CA ALA A 92 2.77 -15.09 -15.40
C ALA A 92 1.97 -16.37 -15.06
N TRP A 93 0.95 -16.24 -14.21
CA TRP A 93 0.11 -17.37 -13.81
C TRP A 93 -0.60 -18.01 -15.01
N LYS A 94 -1.14 -17.18 -15.91
CA LYS A 94 -1.78 -17.62 -17.14
C LYS A 94 -0.80 -18.29 -18.10
N ALA A 95 0.41 -17.74 -18.27
CA ALA A 95 1.44 -18.30 -19.14
C ALA A 95 1.91 -19.70 -18.70
N GLU A 96 1.84 -20.00 -17.40
CA GLU A 96 2.15 -21.32 -16.84
C GLU A 96 1.03 -22.37 -17.04
N GLY A 97 -0.08 -22.01 -17.70
CA GLY A 97 -1.19 -22.93 -18.00
C GLY A 97 -1.99 -23.35 -16.76
N LYS A 98 -1.93 -22.57 -15.69
CA LYS A 98 -2.63 -22.83 -14.43
C LYS A 98 -3.98 -22.08 -14.32
N LEU A 99 -4.45 -21.52 -15.44
CA LEU A 99 -5.76 -20.90 -15.64
C LEU A 99 -6.49 -21.60 -16.79
#